data_AF-A0A9X8BJT5-F1
#
_entry.id   AF-A0A9X8BJT5-F1
#
_cell.length_a   1.000
_cell.length_b   1.000
_cell.length_c   1.000
_cell.angle_alpha   90.00
_cell.angle_beta   90.00
_cell.angle_gamma   90.00
#
_symmetry.space_group_name_H-M   'P 1'
#
loop_
_entity.id
_entity.type
_entity.pdbx_description
1 polymer ?
#
loop_
_entity_poly.entity_id
_entity_poly.type
_entity_poly.pdbx_seq_one_letter_code
_entity_poly.pdbx_strand_id
1 'polypeptide(L)' 'MKKLLLFLWGAHSHLVPIALILAGAFLFIQFIPDYSGILTFLWFIIVSYFYIKYNRWY' A
#
# COMPACT_ATOMS: atom_id res chain seq x y z
N MET A 1 3.41 -10.26 25.79
CA MET A 1 3.37 -8.90 25.22
C MET A 1 4.17 -8.77 23.93
N LYS A 2 5.46 -9.18 23.87
CA LYS A 2 6.28 -9.08 22.63
C LYS A 2 5.70 -9.79 21.39
N LYS A 3 5.13 -11.00 21.52
CA LYS A 3 4.49 -11.72 20.38
C LYS A 3 3.21 -11.04 19.87
N LEU A 4 2.43 -10.44 20.75
CA LEU A 4 1.18 -9.75 20.41
C LEU A 4 1.48 -8.44 19.68
N LEU A 5 2.52 -7.72 20.11
CA LEU A 5 3.05 -6.55 19.41
C LEU A 5 3.64 -6.90 18.04
N LEU A 6 4.40 -7.98 17.91
CA LEU A 6 4.91 -8.46 16.61
C LEU A 6 3.77 -8.89 15.68
N PHE A 7 2.73 -9.54 16.20
CA PHE A 7 1.56 -9.94 15.42
C PHE A 7 0.74 -8.73 14.95
N LEU A 8 0.52 -7.75 15.84
CA LEU A 8 -0.13 -6.48 15.49
C LEU A 8 0.72 -5.67 14.51
N TRP A 9 2.05 -5.70 14.64
CA TRP A 9 2.99 -5.04 13.73
C TRP A 9 2.99 -5.68 12.35
N GLY A 10 3.01 -7.03 12.28
CA GLY A 10 2.87 -7.79 11.04
C GLY A 10 1.53 -7.53 10.35
N ALA A 11 0.43 -7.60 11.10
CA ALA A 11 -0.91 -7.29 10.57
C ALA A 11 -1.03 -5.82 10.12
N HIS A 12 -0.50 -4.87 10.88
CA HIS A 12 -0.46 -3.46 10.47
C HIS A 12 0.39 -3.25 9.23
N SER A 13 1.55 -3.89 9.13
CA SER A 13 2.46 -3.70 7.98
C SER A 13 1.82 -4.16 6.67
N HIS A 14 0.90 -5.12 6.67
CA HIS A 14 0.10 -5.46 5.49
C HIS A 14 -1.07 -4.50 5.23
N LEU A 15 -1.62 -3.85 6.26
CA LEU A 15 -2.67 -2.84 6.11
C LEU A 15 -2.14 -1.51 5.54
N VAL A 16 -0.89 -1.14 5.83
CA VAL A 16 -0.25 0.07 5.29
C VAL A 16 -0.24 0.12 3.75
N PRO A 17 0.27 -0.89 3.01
CA PRO A 17 0.28 -0.85 1.55
C PRO A 17 -1.13 -0.84 0.97
N ILE A 18 -2.08 -1.56 1.58
CA ILE A 18 -3.49 -1.56 1.16
C ILE A 18 -4.09 -0.16 1.30
N ALA A 19 -3.89 0.50 2.45
CA ALA A 19 -4.35 1.86 2.67
C ALA A 19 -3.69 2.85 1.69
N LEU A 20 -2.40 2.68 1.39
CA LEU A 20 -1.68 3.52 0.41
C LEU A 20 -2.24 3.35 -1.01
N ILE A 21 -2.55 2.11 -1.42
CA ILE A 21 -3.13 1.82 -2.73
C ILE A 21 -4.52 2.47 -2.84
N LEU A 22 -5.36 2.30 -1.83
CA LEU A 22 -6.71 2.89 -1.80
C LEU A 22 -6.67 4.43 -1.81
N ALA A 23 -5.75 5.03 -1.06
CA ALA A 23 -5.57 6.48 -1.05
C ALA A 23 -5.13 6.99 -2.43
N GLY A 24 -4.18 6.32 -3.08
CA GLY A 24 -3.78 6.66 -4.45
C GLY A 24 -4.94 6.52 -5.44
N ALA A 25 -5.66 5.41 -5.40
CA ALA A 25 -6.83 5.18 -6.26
C ALA A 25 -7.89 6.27 -6.11
N PHE A 26 -8.22 6.64 -4.87
CA PHE A 26 -9.18 7.72 -4.58
C PHE A 26 -8.71 9.06 -5.18
N LEU A 27 -7.44 9.41 -5.02
CA LEU A 27 -6.88 10.63 -5.60
C LEU A 27 -6.92 10.60 -7.14
N PHE A 28 -6.58 9.49 -7.77
CA PHE A 28 -6.61 9.41 -9.23
C PHE A 28 -8.04 9.50 -9.79
N ILE A 29 -9.01 8.86 -9.13
CA ILE A 29 -10.43 8.97 -9.52
C ILE A 29 -10.91 10.42 -9.36
N GLN A 30 -10.54 11.09 -8.27
CA GLN A 30 -11.02 12.44 -7.98
C GLN A 30 -10.39 13.52 -8.88
N PHE A 31 -9.09 13.38 -9.21
CA PHE A 31 -8.33 14.45 -9.87
C PHE A 31 -7.98 14.14 -11.34
N ILE A 32 -7.87 12.87 -11.73
CA ILE A 32 -7.47 12.45 -13.09
C ILE A 32 -8.31 11.23 -13.54
N PRO A 33 -9.65 11.36 -13.62
CA PRO A 33 -10.55 10.23 -13.82
C PRO A 33 -10.28 9.46 -15.12
N ASP A 34 -9.93 10.15 -16.20
CA ASP A 34 -9.69 9.54 -17.53
C ASP A 34 -8.50 8.57 -17.55
N TYR A 35 -7.51 8.79 -16.67
CA TYR A 35 -6.31 7.95 -16.56
C TYR A 35 -6.28 7.15 -15.25
N SER A 36 -7.34 7.22 -14.44
CA SER A 36 -7.38 6.67 -13.08
C SER A 36 -7.05 5.19 -13.01
N GLY A 37 -7.52 4.38 -13.96
CA GLY A 37 -7.20 2.95 -14.04
C GLY A 37 -5.70 2.68 -14.21
N ILE A 38 -5.08 3.32 -15.20
CA ILE A 38 -3.65 3.15 -15.50
C ILE A 38 -2.77 3.71 -14.38
N LEU A 39 -3.14 4.85 -13.81
CA LEU A 39 -2.43 5.46 -12.69
C LEU A 39 -2.51 4.60 -11.43
N THR A 40 -3.69 4.04 -11.13
CA THR A 40 -3.87 3.12 -10.00
C THR A 40 -3.04 1.85 -10.18
N PHE A 41 -2.97 1.30 -11.40
CA PHE A 41 -2.14 0.15 -11.70
C PHE A 41 -0.63 0.42 -11.52
N LEU A 42 -0.14 1.55 -12.05
CA LEU A 42 1.24 1.98 -11.84
C LEU A 42 1.54 2.23 -10.36
N TRP A 43 0.62 2.87 -9.65
CA TRP A 43 0.73 3.11 -8.21
C TRP A 43 0.78 1.83 -7.41
N PHE A 44 -0.04 0.83 -7.76
CA PHE A 44 0.00 -0.50 -7.16
C PHE A 44 1.38 -1.15 -7.30
N ILE A 45 2.00 -1.07 -8.48
CA ILE A 45 3.35 -1.61 -8.71
C ILE A 45 4.38 -0.88 -7.84
N ILE A 46 4.30 0.46 -7.78
CA ILE A 46 5.20 1.29 -6.98
C ILE A 46 5.07 0.91 -5.50
N VAL A 47 3.86 0.95 -4.94
CA VAL A 47 3.60 0.63 -3.53
C VAL A 47 4.03 -0.80 -3.22
N SER A 48 3.76 -1.76 -4.10
CA SER A 48 4.19 -3.15 -3.94
C SER A 48 5.72 -3.28 -3.95
N TYR A 49 6.41 -2.58 -4.85
CA TYR A 49 7.87 -2.56 -4.90
C TYR A 49 8.48 -1.97 -3.62
N PHE A 50 7.96 -0.83 -3.15
CA PHE A 50 8.37 -0.23 -1.88
C PHE A 50 8.08 -1.17 -0.71
N TYR A 51 6.90 -1.79 -0.68
CA TYR A 51 6.57 -2.75 0.35
C TYR A 51 7.57 -3.91 0.36
N ILE A 52 7.83 -4.58 -0.76
CA ILE A 52 8.77 -5.70 -0.84
C ILE A 52 10.21 -5.26 -0.50
N LYS A 53 10.63 -4.08 -0.93
CA LYS A 53 12.00 -3.57 -0.71
C LYS A 53 12.26 -3.22 0.75
N TYR A 54 11.31 -2.58 1.42
CA TYR A 54 11.47 -2.07 2.79
C TYR A 54 10.93 -3.04 3.85
N ASN A 55 10.00 -3.93 3.50
CA ASN A 55 9.50 -4.99 4.38
C ASN A 55 10.44 -6.22 4.43
N ARG A 56 11.69 -6.11 3.95
CA ARG A 56 12.76 -7.11 4.13
C ARG A 56 13.22 -7.29 5.60
N TRP A 57 12.39 -6.91 6.54
CA TRP A 57 12.61 -7.05 7.98
C TRP A 57 11.82 -8.23 8.58
N TYR A 58 11.51 -9.21 7.73
CA TYR A 58 11.30 -10.61 8.13
C TYR A 58 12.41 -11.47 7.51
#